data_AF-A0A7S3Q7U1-F1
#
_entry.id   AF-A0A7S3Q7U1-F1
#
_cell.length_a   1.000
_cell.length_b   1.000
_cell.length_c   1.000
_cell.angle_alpha   90.00
_cell.angle_beta   90.00
_cell.angle_gamma   90.00
#
_symmetry.space_group_name_H-M   'P 1'
#
loop_
_entity.id
_entity.type
_entity.pdbx_description
1 polymer ?
#
loop_
_entity_poly.entity_id
_entity_poly.type
_entity_poly.pdbx_seq_one_letter_code
_entity_poly.pdbx_strand_id
1 'polypeptide(L)'
;MKSSKLAAAFFACVLPVKFSSGFGVSSSSFRKHEYRPTPTPTPTPTPPQLSTSRIKNSATRHNNRHHPSLNPSEAQTQTSTSLQCQLLGMNCAEPTDFTFSFKGFKMRGGETDVHCHGWGLVLYEGRGIRAFHDPEPCSSSPIAELVSNHSMRTLNMISHIRYATQGTVCLENVHPFHREMWGIQWTFAHNGDVPLFNSKRGHVLPWIGKVDEEDKMEQKDDRCEVRYHERIYNPIGDTDSEKIFCSIINALKAKFNSLPSLPALYEYIEELLDEITSHDKDGTILNFLLGCGEHVQFAYSWPGSRPGSNVWNGLHYLVREPPFKSASLTDCDYGVDFDKLTNENDRVAVIATKPLTLNEDWIEFERGQLILFEAGIPHLTPAEGFEPELSGHGLDSACLPQVNAKKLEEDMRRYKVKRSFFAAGAGI
;
A
#
# COMPACT_ATOMS: atom_id res chain seq x y z
N MET A 1 38.66 3.95 53.55
CA MET A 1 40.06 4.47 53.62
C MET A 1 40.40 5.07 52.26
N LYS A 2 40.76 6.37 52.27
CA LYS A 2 41.63 7.18 51.38
C LYS A 2 41.86 6.67 49.95
N SER A 3 41.40 7.38 48.91
CA SER A 3 42.02 8.55 48.23
C SER A 3 43.37 8.22 47.57
N SER A 4 43.76 8.69 46.38
CA SER A 4 43.37 9.90 45.62
C SER A 4 44.13 9.99 44.27
N LYS A 5 43.46 10.57 43.27
CA LYS A 5 43.87 11.65 42.32
C LYS A 5 45.00 11.45 41.29
N LEU A 6 44.65 11.75 40.03
CA LEU A 6 45.13 12.85 39.16
C LEU A 6 44.02 13.09 38.09
N ALA A 7 43.20 14.15 38.11
CA ALA A 7 43.37 15.53 37.59
C ALA A 7 43.82 15.58 36.10
N ALA A 8 43.05 16.01 35.08
CA ALA A 8 42.22 17.21 34.79
C ALA A 8 42.94 18.22 33.85
N ALA A 9 42.41 18.42 32.64
CA ALA A 9 42.40 19.64 31.78
C ALA A 9 41.85 19.21 30.39
N PHE A 10 40.77 19.76 29.83
CA PHE A 10 40.66 21.11 29.29
C PHE A 10 39.19 21.59 29.23
N PHE A 11 39.02 22.90 29.42
CA PHE A 11 37.77 23.64 29.59
C PHE A 11 37.22 24.20 28.26
N ALA A 12 35.88 24.24 28.20
CA ALA A 12 34.94 25.17 27.56
C ALA A 12 35.38 26.16 26.45
N CYS A 13 34.55 26.24 25.41
CA CYS A 13 34.26 27.50 24.72
C CYS A 13 32.77 27.53 24.29
N VAL A 14 31.93 28.15 25.13
CA VAL A 14 30.59 28.65 24.78
C VAL A 14 30.68 30.16 24.87
N LEU A 15 30.48 30.87 23.76
CA LEU A 15 30.43 32.33 23.74
C LEU A 15 28.97 32.81 23.68
N PRO A 16 28.59 33.82 24.49
CA PRO A 16 27.28 34.45 24.47
C PRO A 16 27.28 35.70 23.57
N VAL A 17 26.21 35.93 22.82
CA VAL A 17 25.97 37.23 22.16
C VAL A 17 25.06 38.06 23.05
N LYS A 18 25.62 39.14 23.63
CA LYS A 18 24.90 40.17 24.38
C LYS A 18 24.33 41.23 23.45
N PHE A 19 23.10 41.63 23.77
CA PHE A 19 22.44 42.85 23.31
C PHE A 19 23.29 44.10 23.58
N SER A 20 23.32 45.02 22.62
CA SER A 20 23.63 46.43 22.86
C SER A 20 22.49 47.29 22.33
N SER A 21 22.01 48.18 23.20
CA SER A 21 21.02 49.21 22.95
C SER A 21 21.70 50.47 22.43
N GLY A 22 21.18 51.04 21.34
CA GLY A 22 21.59 52.33 20.79
C GLY A 22 20.43 52.93 20.00
N PHE A 23 19.84 54.01 20.55
CA PHE A 23 18.71 54.75 20.01
C PHE A 23 19.02 55.42 18.66
N GLY A 24 18.05 55.42 17.76
CA GLY A 24 18.03 56.22 16.54
C GLY A 24 16.64 56.18 15.88
N VAL A 25 15.71 56.98 16.40
CA VAL A 25 14.39 57.19 15.79
C VAL A 25 14.56 58.06 14.56
N SER A 26 14.25 57.53 13.38
CA SER A 26 14.06 58.30 12.14
C SER A 26 12.79 57.80 11.46
N SER A 27 11.79 58.68 11.43
CA SER A 27 10.50 58.52 10.78
C SER A 27 10.64 58.37 9.26
N SER A 28 10.07 57.31 8.69
CA SER A 28 9.75 57.27 7.26
C SER A 28 8.49 56.44 7.00
N SER A 29 7.38 57.16 6.77
CA SER A 29 6.26 56.86 5.87
C SER A 29 6.03 55.38 5.48
N PHE A 30 4.97 54.79 6.04
CA PHE A 30 4.27 53.66 5.45
C PHE A 30 3.69 54.06 4.09
N ARG A 31 4.26 53.55 2.98
CA ARG A 31 3.55 53.50 1.69
C ARG A 31 2.77 52.20 1.62
N LYS A 32 1.45 52.33 1.51
CA LYS A 32 0.54 51.26 1.08
C LYS A 32 0.99 50.76 -0.28
N HIS A 33 1.38 49.49 -0.39
CA HIS A 33 1.47 48.82 -1.68
C HIS A 33 0.07 48.35 -2.07
N GLU A 34 -0.51 49.02 -3.05
CA GLU A 34 -1.72 48.57 -3.74
C GLU A 34 -1.44 47.26 -4.48
N TYR A 35 -2.27 46.26 -4.22
CA TYR A 35 -2.29 44.97 -4.90
C TYR A 35 -2.83 45.18 -6.32
N ARG A 36 -1.98 45.00 -7.34
CA ARG A 36 -2.37 45.09 -8.75
C ARG A 36 -2.83 43.70 -9.22
N PRO A 37 -4.06 43.51 -9.71
CA PRO A 37 -4.51 42.21 -10.21
C PRO A 37 -3.79 41.84 -11.50
N THR A 38 -3.41 40.57 -11.62
CA THR A 38 -2.84 39.93 -12.82
C THR A 38 -3.88 39.88 -13.95
N PRO A 39 -3.46 40.01 -15.23
CA PRO A 39 -4.38 39.96 -16.35
C PRO A 39 -4.90 38.53 -16.59
N THR A 40 -6.19 38.42 -16.87
CA THR A 40 -6.93 37.21 -17.26
C THR A 40 -6.41 36.63 -18.58
N PRO A 41 -6.32 35.29 -18.71
CA PRO A 41 -5.94 34.66 -19.98
C PRO A 41 -7.07 34.76 -21.02
N THR A 42 -6.71 35.14 -22.24
CA THR A 42 -7.58 35.16 -23.43
C THR A 42 -7.94 33.74 -23.89
N PRO A 43 -9.16 33.52 -24.43
CA PRO A 43 -9.61 32.20 -24.88
C PRO A 43 -8.97 31.81 -26.22
N THR A 44 -8.48 30.57 -26.29
CA THR A 44 -7.98 29.90 -27.50
C THR A 44 -9.14 29.50 -28.44
N PRO A 45 -8.93 29.52 -29.78
CA PRO A 45 -10.00 29.27 -30.75
C PRO A 45 -10.39 27.79 -30.86
N THR A 46 -11.70 27.56 -30.96
CA THR A 46 -12.35 26.24 -31.10
C THR A 46 -12.11 25.64 -32.50
N PRO A 47 -11.83 24.33 -32.63
CA PRO A 47 -11.74 23.66 -33.93
C PRO A 47 -13.13 23.47 -34.58
N PRO A 48 -13.22 23.39 -35.93
CA PRO A 48 -14.49 23.46 -36.67
C PRO A 48 -15.33 22.19 -36.51
N GLN A 49 -16.64 22.39 -36.32
CA GLN A 49 -17.65 21.33 -36.27
C GLN A 49 -17.93 20.77 -37.67
N LEU A 50 -17.83 19.44 -37.79
CA LEU A 50 -18.29 18.69 -38.96
C LEU A 50 -19.82 18.62 -38.98
N SER A 51 -20.41 19.15 -40.05
CA SER A 51 -21.84 19.18 -40.31
C SER A 51 -22.40 17.79 -40.58
N THR A 52 -23.44 17.39 -39.85
CA THR A 52 -24.25 16.20 -40.15
C THR A 52 -25.43 16.59 -41.04
N SER A 53 -25.37 16.23 -42.32
CA SER A 53 -26.50 16.35 -43.25
C SER A 53 -27.48 15.19 -43.06
N ARG A 54 -28.70 15.53 -42.66
CA ARG A 54 -29.92 14.70 -42.75
C ARG A 54 -30.13 14.18 -44.17
N ILE A 55 -30.35 12.87 -44.31
CA ILE A 55 -31.12 12.30 -45.42
C ILE A 55 -32.25 11.44 -44.82
N LYS A 56 -33.48 11.78 -45.20
CA LYS A 56 -34.71 11.01 -44.96
C LYS A 56 -34.89 9.98 -46.10
N ASN A 57 -35.50 8.83 -45.78
CA ASN A 57 -36.55 8.10 -46.54
C ASN A 57 -36.65 6.66 -46.01
N SER A 58 -37.74 6.28 -45.32
CA SER A 58 -39.04 5.77 -45.82
C SER A 58 -39.02 4.28 -46.19
N ALA A 59 -39.97 3.55 -45.60
CA ALA A 59 -40.12 2.10 -45.58
C ALA A 59 -40.53 1.44 -46.91
N THR A 60 -40.17 0.16 -47.08
CA THR A 60 -40.99 -0.87 -47.78
C THR A 60 -40.58 -2.28 -47.37
N ARG A 61 -41.58 -3.14 -47.07
CA ARG A 61 -41.51 -4.59 -46.85
C ARG A 61 -41.31 -5.34 -48.18
N HIS A 62 -40.57 -6.46 -48.19
CA HIS A 62 -40.94 -7.71 -48.90
C HIS A 62 -40.08 -8.93 -48.48
N ASN A 63 -40.74 -10.11 -48.41
CA ASN A 63 -40.21 -11.45 -48.12
C ASN A 63 -39.56 -12.11 -49.34
N ASN A 64 -38.47 -12.90 -49.18
CA ASN A 64 -38.41 -14.37 -49.43
C ASN A 64 -36.97 -14.95 -49.58
N ARG A 65 -36.75 -16.08 -48.89
CA ARG A 65 -36.06 -17.35 -49.25
C ARG A 65 -34.55 -17.42 -49.62
N HIS A 66 -33.84 -18.10 -48.72
CA HIS A 66 -32.85 -19.21 -48.85
C HIS A 66 -31.61 -19.16 -49.77
N HIS A 67 -30.47 -19.44 -49.10
CA HIS A 67 -29.24 -20.16 -49.46
C HIS A 67 -28.02 -19.36 -50.00
N PRO A 68 -26.79 -19.85 -49.75
CA PRO A 68 -25.86 -19.22 -48.82
C PRO A 68 -24.58 -18.73 -49.50
N SER A 69 -24.07 -17.57 -49.10
CA SER A 69 -22.67 -17.23 -49.39
C SER A 69 -22.21 -16.05 -48.53
N LEU A 70 -21.17 -16.34 -47.73
CA LEU A 70 -20.05 -15.48 -47.37
C LEU A 70 -20.36 -13.98 -47.18
N ASN A 71 -20.59 -13.57 -45.93
CA ASN A 71 -20.43 -12.18 -45.52
C ASN A 71 -19.03 -11.96 -44.93
N PRO A 72 -18.27 -10.96 -45.40
CA PRO A 72 -17.09 -10.45 -44.73
C PRO A 72 -17.51 -9.47 -43.61
N SER A 73 -16.68 -9.37 -42.58
CA SER A 73 -16.67 -8.37 -41.50
C SER A 73 -17.79 -8.44 -40.45
N GLU A 74 -17.50 -9.14 -39.36
CA GLU A 74 -17.70 -8.58 -38.02
C GLU A 74 -16.34 -8.53 -37.33
N ALA A 75 -15.58 -7.47 -37.61
CA ALA A 75 -14.49 -7.07 -36.74
C ALA A 75 -15.13 -6.50 -35.47
N GLN A 76 -15.61 -7.38 -34.59
CA GLN A 76 -15.84 -7.04 -33.20
C GLN A 76 -14.46 -6.71 -32.64
N THR A 77 -14.22 -5.42 -32.47
CA THR A 77 -13.06 -4.88 -31.76
C THR A 77 -13.21 -5.30 -30.30
N GLN A 78 -12.77 -6.53 -30.02
CA GLN A 78 -12.54 -7.00 -28.66
C GLN A 78 -11.41 -6.15 -28.09
N THR A 79 -11.77 -5.10 -27.36
CA THR A 79 -10.84 -4.42 -26.46
C THR A 79 -10.52 -5.37 -25.32
N SER A 80 -9.55 -6.25 -25.55
CA SER A 80 -8.82 -6.99 -24.52
C SER A 80 -8.29 -5.98 -23.50
N THR A 81 -8.94 -5.87 -22.33
CA THR A 81 -8.40 -5.07 -21.23
C THR A 81 -7.39 -5.94 -20.48
N SER A 82 -6.16 -5.94 -20.99
CA SER A 82 -5.03 -6.72 -20.50
C SER A 82 -4.38 -6.17 -19.22
N LEU A 83 -5.01 -5.24 -18.50
CA LEU A 83 -4.30 -4.24 -17.71
C LEU A 83 -4.79 -4.20 -16.25
N GLN A 84 -3.85 -4.31 -15.32
CA GLN A 84 -4.05 -4.38 -13.87
C GLN A 84 -3.03 -3.45 -13.21
N CYS A 85 -3.20 -3.06 -11.95
CA CYS A 85 -2.14 -2.32 -11.25
C CYS A 85 -0.91 -3.23 -11.01
N GLN A 86 0.18 -2.66 -10.49
CA GLN A 86 1.29 -3.47 -9.98
C GLN A 86 1.64 -3.08 -8.55
N LEU A 87 1.94 -4.10 -7.75
CA LEU A 87 2.44 -3.99 -6.39
C LEU A 87 3.92 -4.33 -6.32
N LEU A 88 4.64 -3.63 -5.44
CA LEU A 88 5.98 -3.96 -5.00
C LEU A 88 6.10 -3.71 -3.48
N GLY A 89 6.44 -4.74 -2.72
CA GLY A 89 6.72 -4.68 -1.29
C GLY A 89 8.13 -5.17 -0.99
N MET A 90 8.75 -4.62 0.05
CA MET A 90 9.97 -5.19 0.62
C MET A 90 9.90 -5.14 2.15
N ASN A 91 10.36 -6.21 2.79
CA ASN A 91 10.53 -6.30 4.24
C ASN A 91 11.91 -6.91 4.54
N CYS A 92 12.69 -6.27 5.40
CA CYS A 92 14.13 -6.53 5.53
C CYS A 92 14.53 -6.73 6.99
N ALA A 93 15.53 -7.58 7.23
CA ALA A 93 16.15 -7.72 8.55
C ALA A 93 17.00 -6.51 8.93
N GLU A 94 17.66 -5.90 7.94
CA GLU A 94 18.52 -4.73 8.10
C GLU A 94 18.10 -3.62 7.12
N PRO A 95 18.30 -2.33 7.44
CA PRO A 95 17.91 -1.23 6.56
C PRO A 95 18.54 -1.41 5.17
N THR A 96 17.72 -1.62 4.15
CA THR A 96 18.17 -2.00 2.81
C THR A 96 17.80 -0.93 1.78
N ASP A 97 18.69 -0.70 0.83
CA ASP A 97 18.43 0.20 -0.30
C ASP A 97 17.53 -0.49 -1.34
N PHE A 98 16.37 0.09 -1.59
CA PHE A 98 15.36 -0.45 -2.51
C PHE A 98 15.43 0.19 -3.91
N THR A 99 16.34 1.13 -4.15
CA THR A 99 16.49 1.82 -5.45
C THR A 99 16.71 0.85 -6.60
N PHE A 100 17.37 -0.30 -6.36
CA PHE A 100 17.48 -1.38 -7.35
C PHE A 100 16.11 -1.86 -7.81
N SER A 101 15.30 -2.38 -6.89
CA SER A 101 13.96 -2.90 -7.19
C SER A 101 13.05 -1.81 -7.75
N PHE A 102 13.15 -0.59 -7.24
CA PHE A 102 12.34 0.54 -7.70
C PHE A 102 12.69 1.00 -9.11
N LYS A 103 13.96 0.98 -9.52
CA LYS A 103 14.36 1.34 -10.90
C LYS A 103 13.69 0.45 -11.94
N GLY A 104 13.68 -0.86 -11.73
CA GLY A 104 12.96 -1.80 -12.62
C GLY A 104 11.46 -1.56 -12.59
N PHE A 105 10.90 -1.38 -11.39
CA PHE A 105 9.47 -1.13 -11.21
C PHE A 105 9.01 0.18 -11.89
N LYS A 106 9.78 1.27 -11.77
CA LYS A 106 9.52 2.58 -12.38
C LYS A 106 9.23 2.48 -13.87
N MET A 107 9.99 1.66 -14.60
CA MET A 107 9.85 1.51 -16.05
C MET A 107 8.45 0.99 -16.43
N ARG A 108 7.85 0.15 -15.59
CA ARG A 108 6.50 -0.40 -15.81
C ARG A 108 5.40 0.66 -15.71
N GLY A 109 5.69 1.83 -15.14
CA GLY A 109 4.75 2.93 -14.99
C GLY A 109 4.73 3.90 -16.17
N GLY A 110 4.54 3.37 -17.38
CA GLY A 110 4.34 4.17 -18.59
C GLY A 110 5.39 3.99 -19.68
N GLU A 111 6.39 3.12 -19.50
CA GLU A 111 7.42 2.87 -20.52
C GLU A 111 7.47 1.42 -20.99
N THR A 112 7.66 0.45 -20.09
CA THR A 112 7.68 -1.00 -20.43
C THR A 112 6.33 -1.68 -20.24
N ASP A 113 5.39 -1.01 -19.56
CA ASP A 113 4.01 -1.45 -19.39
C ASP A 113 3.10 -0.20 -19.34
N VAL A 114 1.80 -0.35 -19.58
CA VAL A 114 0.91 0.78 -19.94
C VAL A 114 0.32 1.54 -18.73
N HIS A 115 0.88 1.34 -17.54
CA HIS A 115 0.35 1.93 -16.31
C HIS A 115 0.75 3.39 -16.18
N CYS A 116 -0.15 4.29 -16.56
CA CYS A 116 0.13 5.73 -16.62
C CYS A 116 -0.76 6.56 -15.69
N HIS A 117 -1.56 5.93 -14.82
CA HIS A 117 -2.60 6.59 -14.03
C HIS A 117 -2.17 6.92 -12.59
N GLY A 118 -0.86 7.11 -12.38
CA GLY A 118 -0.24 7.48 -11.12
C GLY A 118 0.62 6.38 -10.50
N TRP A 119 1.47 6.78 -9.55
CA TRP A 119 2.31 5.88 -8.77
C TRP A 119 2.56 6.44 -7.37
N GLY A 120 2.89 5.57 -6.44
CA GLY A 120 3.36 6.00 -5.15
C GLY A 120 4.25 4.99 -4.47
N LEU A 121 4.98 5.49 -3.47
CA LEU A 121 5.94 4.77 -2.66
C LEU A 121 5.85 5.27 -1.23
N VAL A 122 5.79 4.33 -0.29
CA VAL A 122 5.93 4.59 1.14
C VAL A 122 7.12 3.82 1.68
N LEU A 123 7.98 4.54 2.41
CA LEU A 123 9.15 4.02 3.12
C LEU A 123 8.98 4.30 4.60
N TYR A 124 9.30 3.33 5.45
CA TYR A 124 9.37 3.56 6.89
C TYR A 124 10.73 4.12 7.29
N GLU A 125 10.74 5.10 8.19
CA GLU A 125 11.97 5.64 8.78
C GLU A 125 11.74 5.77 10.28
N GLY A 126 12.14 4.73 11.01
CA GLY A 126 11.65 4.53 12.36
C GLY A 126 10.12 4.38 12.35
N ARG A 127 9.46 5.07 13.30
CA ARG A 127 8.00 5.10 13.42
C ARG A 127 7.30 6.01 12.42
N GLY A 128 8.07 6.81 11.69
CA GLY A 128 7.57 7.71 10.65
C GLY A 128 7.51 7.03 9.30
N ILE A 129 6.88 7.70 8.33
CA ILE A 129 6.91 7.30 6.93
C ILE A 129 7.31 8.47 6.04
N ARG A 130 8.03 8.17 4.95
CA ARG A 130 8.14 9.05 3.78
C ARG A 130 7.19 8.53 2.72
N ALA A 131 6.26 9.38 2.29
CA ALA A 131 5.28 9.06 1.27
C ALA A 131 5.54 9.94 0.04
N PHE A 132 5.72 9.30 -1.11
CA PHE A 132 5.86 9.94 -2.41
C PHE A 132 4.71 9.47 -3.30
N HIS A 133 3.98 10.42 -3.87
CA HIS A 133 2.82 10.14 -4.71
C HIS A 133 2.82 11.11 -5.89
N ASP A 134 2.44 10.61 -7.05
CA ASP A 134 2.29 11.40 -8.26
C ASP A 134 1.12 10.81 -9.08
N PRO A 135 0.12 11.61 -9.50
CA PRO A 135 -0.91 11.14 -10.42
C PRO A 135 -0.39 10.94 -11.86
N GLU A 136 0.77 11.49 -12.19
CA GLU A 136 1.43 11.33 -13.49
C GLU A 136 2.14 9.96 -13.60
N PRO A 137 2.52 9.52 -14.82
CA PRO A 137 3.22 8.26 -15.02
C PRO A 137 4.55 8.19 -14.25
N CYS A 138 4.87 7.01 -13.70
CA CYS A 138 6.08 6.78 -12.92
C CYS A 138 7.36 6.98 -13.74
N SER A 139 7.36 6.53 -15.00
CA SER A 139 8.55 6.58 -15.87
C SER A 139 9.03 8.02 -16.10
N SER A 140 8.11 8.96 -16.28
CA SER A 140 8.40 10.38 -16.53
C SER A 140 8.32 11.29 -15.31
N SER A 141 8.03 10.75 -14.11
CA SER A 141 7.90 11.57 -12.90
C SER A 141 9.27 12.07 -12.39
N PRO A 142 9.45 13.39 -12.20
CA PRO A 142 10.66 13.94 -11.58
C PRO A 142 10.84 13.48 -10.12
N ILE A 143 9.74 13.18 -9.42
CA ILE A 143 9.77 12.64 -8.06
C ILE A 143 10.31 11.19 -8.12
N ALA A 144 9.88 10.39 -9.08
CA ALA A 144 10.39 9.02 -9.25
C ALA A 144 11.88 9.03 -9.62
N GLU A 145 12.32 9.99 -10.42
CA GLU A 145 13.73 10.20 -10.74
C GLU A 145 14.55 10.56 -9.49
N LEU A 146 14.06 11.48 -8.66
CA LEU A 146 14.70 11.82 -7.37
C LEU A 146 14.85 10.58 -6.48
N VAL A 147 13.77 9.81 -6.30
CA VAL A 147 13.76 8.59 -5.50
C VAL A 147 14.73 7.55 -6.06
N SER A 148 14.82 7.41 -7.38
CA SER A 148 15.72 6.45 -8.04
C SER A 148 17.20 6.82 -7.92
N ASN A 149 17.50 8.11 -7.75
CA ASN A 149 18.87 8.63 -7.72
C ASN A 149 19.37 8.89 -6.29
N HIS A 150 18.50 8.79 -5.28
CA HIS A 150 18.85 8.97 -3.89
C HIS A 150 18.74 7.65 -3.13
N SER A 151 19.87 7.14 -2.63
CA SER A 151 19.87 5.96 -1.76
C SER A 151 19.04 6.25 -0.51
N MET A 152 17.97 5.49 -0.33
CA MET A 152 17.12 5.54 0.85
C MET A 152 17.04 4.11 1.39
N ARG A 153 17.50 3.92 2.63
CA ARG A 153 17.51 2.61 3.28
C ARG A 153 16.33 2.51 4.23
N THR A 154 15.62 1.40 4.19
CA THR A 154 14.43 1.15 5.04
C THR A 154 14.35 -0.33 5.40
N LEU A 155 13.65 -0.63 6.48
CA LEU A 155 13.27 -2.00 6.86
C LEU A 155 12.00 -2.46 6.13
N ASN A 156 11.11 -1.52 5.77
CA ASN A 156 9.83 -1.83 5.16
C ASN A 156 9.47 -0.79 4.10
N MET A 157 8.95 -1.26 2.96
CA MET A 157 8.44 -0.39 1.90
C MET A 157 7.27 -1.01 1.15
N ILE A 158 6.39 -0.13 0.67
CA ILE A 158 5.27 -0.49 -0.20
C ILE A 158 5.23 0.52 -1.34
N SER A 159 5.17 0.02 -2.56
CA SER A 159 5.08 0.80 -3.80
C SER A 159 3.97 0.25 -4.68
N HIS A 160 3.37 1.13 -5.46
CA HIS A 160 2.27 0.79 -6.33
C HIS A 160 2.33 1.64 -7.60
N ILE A 161 2.07 1.00 -8.75
CA ILE A 161 1.86 1.67 -10.02
C ILE A 161 0.42 1.45 -10.45
N ARG A 162 -0.29 2.54 -10.69
CA ARG A 162 -1.74 2.56 -10.88
C ARG A 162 -2.12 2.47 -12.35
N TYR A 163 -3.10 1.62 -12.60
CA TYR A 163 -3.94 1.65 -13.78
C TYR A 163 -5.38 1.88 -13.32
N ALA A 164 -5.90 3.10 -13.46
CA ALA A 164 -7.18 3.50 -12.92
C ALA A 164 -8.34 2.76 -13.61
N THR A 165 -8.84 1.71 -12.97
CA THR A 165 -10.10 1.06 -13.36
C THR A 165 -11.29 1.54 -12.53
N GLN A 166 -11.02 2.08 -11.35
CA GLN A 166 -11.97 2.75 -10.47
C GLN A 166 -11.37 4.08 -9.98
N GLY A 167 -12.25 5.06 -9.76
CA GLY A 167 -11.91 6.40 -9.30
C GLY A 167 -11.23 7.28 -10.35
N THR A 168 -11.25 8.59 -10.13
CA THR A 168 -10.60 9.55 -11.03
C THR A 168 -9.07 9.49 -10.93
N VAL A 169 -8.36 10.02 -11.94
CA VAL A 169 -6.90 10.16 -11.91
C VAL A 169 -6.55 11.44 -11.15
N CYS A 170 -6.41 11.32 -9.84
CA CYS A 170 -6.05 12.39 -8.90
C CYS A 170 -5.22 11.80 -7.76
N LEU A 171 -4.53 12.67 -7.01
CA LEU A 171 -3.54 12.29 -6.01
C LEU A 171 -4.14 11.45 -4.87
N GLU A 172 -5.34 11.81 -4.41
CA GLU A 172 -6.07 11.13 -3.34
C GLU A 172 -6.48 9.69 -3.68
N ASN A 173 -6.40 9.31 -4.96
CA ASN A 173 -6.68 7.95 -5.44
C ASN A 173 -5.40 7.14 -5.75
N VAL A 174 -4.22 7.70 -5.44
CA VAL A 174 -2.93 7.04 -5.67
C VAL A 174 -2.49 6.29 -4.42
N HIS A 175 -2.30 4.99 -4.56
CA HIS A 175 -1.67 4.14 -3.56
C HIS A 175 -0.18 4.47 -3.34
N PRO A 176 0.42 4.11 -2.20
CA PRO A 176 -0.21 3.50 -1.03
C PRO A 176 -1.00 4.49 -0.17
N PHE A 177 -2.13 4.06 0.39
CA PHE A 177 -2.84 4.82 1.43
C PHE A 177 -2.18 4.59 2.79
N HIS A 178 -2.28 5.55 3.70
CA HIS A 178 -1.80 5.36 5.06
C HIS A 178 -2.69 6.05 6.10
N ARG A 179 -2.78 5.46 7.29
CA ARG A 179 -3.47 6.02 8.46
C ARG A 179 -2.68 5.68 9.72
N GLU A 180 -2.69 6.61 10.66
CA GLU A 180 -2.21 6.33 12.00
C GLU A 180 -3.30 5.61 12.79
N MET A 181 -2.95 4.46 13.37
CA MET A 181 -3.78 3.78 14.35
C MET A 181 -2.87 3.24 15.46
N TRP A 182 -3.24 3.47 16.72
CA TRP A 182 -2.51 2.96 17.89
C TRP A 182 -1.09 3.51 18.06
N GLY A 183 -0.79 4.67 17.49
CA GLY A 183 0.56 5.23 17.39
C GLY A 183 1.45 4.51 16.38
N ILE A 184 0.86 3.74 15.45
CA ILE A 184 1.56 3.00 14.40
C ILE A 184 1.07 3.51 13.05
N GLN A 185 2.00 3.70 12.12
CA GLN A 185 1.65 3.97 10.72
C GLN A 185 1.23 2.68 10.03
N TRP A 186 -0.01 2.64 9.56
CA TRP A 186 -0.53 1.58 8.72
C TRP A 186 -0.51 2.05 7.27
N THR A 187 -0.02 1.21 6.38
CA THR A 187 0.10 1.54 4.95
C THR A 187 -0.54 0.43 4.12
N PHE A 188 -1.32 0.77 3.09
CA PHE A 188 -2.06 -0.20 2.29
C PHE A 188 -1.95 0.10 0.79
N ALA A 189 -1.68 -0.94 0.00
CA ALA A 189 -1.75 -0.89 -1.45
C ALA A 189 -2.46 -2.12 -1.99
N HIS A 190 -3.40 -1.91 -2.91
CA HIS A 190 -4.25 -2.95 -3.47
C HIS A 190 -4.16 -3.00 -5.00
N ASN A 191 -4.14 -4.21 -5.55
CA ASN A 191 -4.27 -4.49 -6.96
C ASN A 191 -5.39 -5.51 -7.17
N GLY A 192 -6.48 -5.06 -7.80
CA GLY A 192 -7.66 -5.89 -7.97
C GLY A 192 -8.91 -5.06 -8.24
N ASP A 193 -10.05 -5.71 -8.09
CA ASP A 193 -11.38 -5.10 -8.11
C ASP A 193 -12.25 -5.92 -7.16
N VAL A 194 -12.91 -5.25 -6.22
CA VAL A 194 -13.74 -5.92 -5.21
C VAL A 194 -15.18 -5.39 -5.33
N PRO A 195 -16.07 -6.10 -6.06
CA PRO A 195 -17.41 -5.64 -6.37
C PRO A 195 -18.25 -5.19 -5.15
N LEU A 196 -17.98 -5.79 -4.00
CA LEU A 196 -18.57 -5.44 -2.71
C LEU A 196 -18.45 -3.94 -2.36
N PHE A 197 -17.35 -3.29 -2.76
CA PHE A 197 -17.07 -1.88 -2.47
C PHE A 197 -17.44 -0.91 -3.60
N ASN A 198 -17.93 -1.45 -4.73
CA ASN A 198 -18.34 -0.71 -5.92
C ASN A 198 -19.85 -0.37 -5.95
N SER A 199 -20.66 -1.06 -5.14
CA SER A 199 -22.12 -0.87 -5.10
C SER A 199 -22.49 0.43 -4.37
N LYS A 200 -23.58 1.09 -4.79
CA LYS A 200 -24.24 2.16 -4.02
C LYS A 200 -25.32 1.62 -3.07
N ARG A 201 -25.57 0.31 -3.08
CA ARG A 201 -26.57 -0.32 -2.23
C ARG A 201 -25.87 -0.75 -0.95
N GLY A 202 -26.21 -0.12 0.16
CA GLY A 202 -25.60 -0.40 1.46
C GLY A 202 -25.60 -1.88 1.80
N HIS A 203 -24.42 -2.50 1.69
CA HIS A 203 -24.18 -3.85 2.19
C HIS A 203 -23.81 -3.75 3.67
N VAL A 204 -24.53 -4.45 4.55
CA VAL A 204 -24.15 -4.57 5.95
C VAL A 204 -23.31 -5.83 6.08
N LEU A 205 -22.01 -5.66 6.29
CA LEU A 205 -21.11 -6.75 6.64
C LEU A 205 -21.06 -6.87 8.17
N PRO A 206 -21.35 -8.05 8.76
CA PRO A 206 -21.28 -8.29 10.19
C PRO A 206 -20.09 -7.64 10.93
N TRP A 207 -18.87 -7.66 10.36
CA TRP A 207 -17.68 -7.11 11.01
C TRP A 207 -17.25 -5.74 10.50
N ILE A 208 -17.45 -5.46 9.21
CA ILE A 208 -17.06 -4.21 8.54
C ILE A 208 -18.14 -3.10 8.68
N GLY A 209 -19.34 -3.47 9.12
CA GLY A 209 -20.49 -2.56 9.22
C GLY A 209 -21.11 -2.23 7.85
N LYS A 210 -21.97 -1.21 7.79
CA LYS A 210 -22.60 -0.74 6.55
C LYS A 210 -21.57 -0.14 5.59
N VAL A 211 -21.18 -0.84 4.53
CA VAL A 211 -20.17 -0.40 3.54
C VAL A 211 -20.52 0.96 2.92
N ASP A 212 -21.80 1.25 2.69
CA ASP A 212 -22.29 2.57 2.25
C ASP A 212 -23.54 3.01 3.04
N GLU A 213 -23.48 4.20 3.65
CA GLU A 213 -24.34 5.37 3.41
C GLU A 213 -23.92 6.49 4.37
N GLU A 214 -24.10 7.74 3.91
CA GLU A 214 -24.13 8.95 4.73
C GLU A 214 -24.81 8.68 6.07
N ASP A 215 -24.20 9.12 7.15
CA ASP A 215 -24.66 9.03 8.54
C ASP A 215 -26.07 9.62 8.75
N LYS A 216 -27.11 8.95 8.24
CA LYS A 216 -28.46 9.12 8.72
C LYS A 216 -28.59 8.21 9.91
N MET A 217 -28.30 8.82 11.05
CA MET A 217 -28.63 8.36 12.39
C MET A 217 -30.16 8.19 12.48
N GLU A 218 -30.70 7.16 11.85
CA GLU A 218 -32.11 6.78 12.00
C GLU A 218 -32.29 6.20 13.40
N GLN A 219 -32.88 7.03 14.25
CA GLN A 219 -33.35 6.66 15.57
C GLN A 219 -34.43 5.57 15.49
N LYS A 220 -34.24 4.57 16.37
CA LYS A 220 -35.26 3.78 17.10
C LYS A 220 -36.06 2.73 16.32
N ASP A 221 -35.61 1.49 16.46
CA ASP A 221 -36.52 0.38 16.79
C ASP A 221 -36.02 -0.31 18.08
N ASP A 222 -36.81 -0.22 19.15
CA ASP A 222 -36.46 -0.59 20.53
C ASP A 222 -36.34 -2.11 20.78
N ARG A 223 -36.01 -2.93 19.76
CA ARG A 223 -36.00 -4.41 19.89
C ARG A 223 -34.77 -5.15 19.39
N CYS A 224 -33.73 -4.46 18.93
CA CYS A 224 -32.38 -5.00 18.80
C CYS A 224 -31.38 -3.83 18.73
N GLU A 225 -30.74 -3.46 19.84
CA GLU A 225 -29.57 -2.57 19.79
C GLU A 225 -28.41 -3.32 19.13
N VAL A 226 -28.36 -3.32 17.80
CA VAL A 226 -27.10 -3.56 17.09
C VAL A 226 -26.29 -2.28 17.24
N ARG A 227 -25.38 -2.26 18.23
CA ARG A 227 -24.42 -1.16 18.38
C ARG A 227 -23.44 -1.23 17.22
N TYR A 228 -23.69 -0.48 16.17
CA TYR A 228 -22.66 -0.20 15.16
C TYR A 228 -21.56 0.62 15.85
N HIS A 229 -20.33 0.12 15.85
CA HIS A 229 -19.19 0.91 16.27
C HIS A 229 -19.06 2.13 15.34
N GLU A 230 -18.79 3.30 15.92
CA GLU A 230 -18.59 4.55 15.18
C GLU A 230 -17.44 4.37 14.17
N ARG A 231 -17.67 4.74 12.91
CA ARG A 231 -16.63 4.72 11.88
C ARG A 231 -15.67 5.88 12.10
N ILE A 232 -14.41 5.55 12.41
CA ILE A 232 -13.38 6.55 12.72
C ILE A 232 -12.60 6.90 11.45
N TYR A 233 -12.29 5.90 10.62
CA TYR A 233 -11.53 6.11 9.39
C TYR A 233 -12.45 6.11 8.18
N ASN A 234 -12.31 7.13 7.35
CA ASN A 234 -13.08 7.30 6.12
C ASN A 234 -12.13 7.49 4.92
N PRO A 235 -12.53 7.02 3.73
CA PRO A 235 -11.79 7.28 2.51
C PRO A 235 -11.80 8.78 2.20
N ILE A 236 -10.69 9.28 1.65
CA ILE A 236 -10.58 10.65 1.13
C ILE A 236 -10.94 10.65 -0.36
N GLY A 237 -10.41 9.68 -1.10
CA GLY A 237 -10.70 9.45 -2.50
C GLY A 237 -11.98 8.63 -2.72
N ASP A 238 -12.17 8.19 -3.95
CA ASP A 238 -13.36 7.47 -4.41
C ASP A 238 -13.06 6.03 -4.89
N THR A 239 -11.83 5.54 -4.65
CA THR A 239 -11.46 4.15 -4.98
C THR A 239 -12.09 3.14 -4.03
N ASP A 240 -12.41 1.96 -4.56
CA ASP A 240 -12.73 0.76 -3.78
C ASP A 240 -11.60 0.40 -2.80
N SER A 241 -10.37 0.64 -3.23
CA SER A 241 -9.15 0.29 -2.54
C SER A 241 -8.99 1.04 -1.22
N GLU A 242 -9.28 2.34 -1.18
CA GLU A 242 -9.26 3.10 0.09
C GLU A 242 -10.44 2.72 0.99
N LYS A 243 -11.60 2.37 0.41
CA LYS A 243 -12.73 1.84 1.18
C LYS A 243 -12.38 0.52 1.86
N ILE A 244 -11.71 -0.40 1.15
CA ILE A 244 -11.20 -1.67 1.71
C ILE A 244 -10.26 -1.38 2.88
N PHE A 245 -9.28 -0.49 2.67
CA PHE A 245 -8.33 -0.13 3.72
C PHE A 245 -9.04 0.41 4.97
N CYS A 246 -9.93 1.40 4.80
CA CYS A 246 -10.69 1.99 5.91
C CYS A 246 -11.57 0.95 6.61
N SER A 247 -12.11 -0.02 5.87
CA SER A 247 -12.93 -1.10 6.42
C SER A 247 -12.12 -2.03 7.32
N ILE A 248 -10.95 -2.46 6.86
CA ILE A 248 -10.03 -3.31 7.63
C ILE A 248 -9.61 -2.61 8.93
N ILE A 249 -9.14 -1.36 8.87
CA ILE A 249 -8.66 -0.65 10.07
C ILE A 249 -9.79 -0.29 11.05
N ASN A 250 -11.00 0.01 10.56
CA ASN A 250 -12.15 0.21 11.45
C ASN A 250 -12.56 -1.10 12.15
N ALA A 251 -12.57 -2.22 11.43
CA ALA A 251 -12.87 -3.53 12.01
C ALA A 251 -11.83 -3.93 13.08
N LEU A 252 -10.54 -3.72 12.79
CA LEU A 252 -9.46 -3.91 13.76
C LEU A 252 -9.65 -3.06 15.01
N LYS A 253 -9.99 -1.78 14.85
CA LYS A 253 -10.21 -0.86 15.97
C LYS A 253 -11.47 -1.16 16.77
N ALA A 254 -12.51 -1.69 16.13
CA ALA A 254 -13.72 -2.16 16.80
C ALA A 254 -13.45 -3.43 17.63
N LYS A 255 -12.62 -4.33 17.11
CA LYS A 255 -12.28 -5.60 17.77
C LYS A 255 -11.28 -5.42 18.91
N PHE A 256 -10.29 -4.55 18.74
CA PHE A 256 -9.16 -4.42 19.65
C PHE A 256 -8.96 -2.98 20.15
N ASN A 257 -8.75 -2.84 21.47
CA ASN A 257 -8.47 -1.54 22.09
C ASN A 257 -7.03 -1.04 21.83
N SER A 258 -6.11 -1.96 21.56
CA SER A 258 -4.69 -1.74 21.26
C SER A 258 -4.22 -2.83 20.29
N LEU A 259 -2.99 -2.72 19.79
CA LEU A 259 -2.38 -3.78 18.98
C LEU A 259 -2.49 -5.14 19.71
N PRO A 260 -3.14 -6.16 19.12
CA PRO A 260 -3.14 -7.52 19.66
C PRO A 260 -1.80 -8.21 19.35
N SER A 261 -1.62 -9.45 19.83
CA SER A 261 -0.48 -10.27 19.41
C SER A 261 -0.53 -10.50 17.90
N LEU A 262 0.61 -10.67 17.24
CA LEU A 262 0.70 -10.96 15.81
C LEU A 262 -0.16 -12.17 15.38
N PRO A 263 -0.20 -13.30 16.11
CA PRO A 263 -1.10 -14.41 15.80
C PRO A 263 -2.58 -14.02 15.80
N ALA A 264 -3.02 -13.26 16.80
CA ALA A 264 -4.40 -12.82 16.89
C ALA A 264 -4.75 -11.74 15.85
N LEU A 265 -3.79 -10.88 15.50
CA LEU A 265 -3.92 -9.93 14.40
C LEU A 265 -4.11 -10.66 13.07
N TYR A 266 -3.23 -11.62 12.79
CA TYR A 266 -3.22 -12.44 11.59
C TYR A 266 -4.57 -13.13 11.40
N GLU A 267 -5.01 -13.91 12.40
CA GLU A 267 -6.25 -14.67 12.33
C GLU A 267 -7.47 -13.76 12.11
N TYR A 268 -7.51 -12.60 12.77
CA TYR A 268 -8.63 -11.69 12.59
C TYR A 268 -8.62 -11.01 11.21
N ILE A 269 -7.44 -10.73 10.65
CA ILE A 269 -7.35 -10.28 9.25
C ILE A 269 -7.87 -11.37 8.30
N GLU A 270 -7.51 -12.64 8.49
CA GLU A 270 -8.05 -13.75 7.69
C GLU A 270 -9.59 -13.81 7.76
N GLU A 271 -10.18 -13.71 8.96
CA GLU A 271 -11.64 -13.70 9.14
C GLU A 271 -12.32 -12.57 8.33
N LEU A 272 -11.71 -11.37 8.31
CA LEU A 272 -12.23 -10.24 7.53
C LEU A 272 -12.12 -10.46 6.02
N LEU A 273 -11.01 -11.07 5.57
CA LEU A 273 -10.77 -11.34 4.15
C LEU A 273 -11.69 -12.44 3.62
N ASP A 274 -11.94 -13.47 4.43
CA ASP A 274 -12.93 -14.51 4.13
C ASP A 274 -14.33 -13.90 3.95
N GLU A 275 -14.72 -12.98 4.82
CA GLU A 275 -15.99 -12.26 4.69
C GLU A 275 -16.06 -11.47 3.38
N ILE A 276 -15.03 -10.67 3.06
CA ILE A 276 -14.96 -9.86 1.84
C ILE A 276 -15.05 -10.74 0.58
N THR A 277 -14.22 -11.77 0.51
CA THR A 277 -14.11 -12.64 -0.67
C THR A 277 -15.29 -13.60 -0.82
N SER A 278 -15.99 -13.95 0.27
CA SER A 278 -17.18 -14.80 0.21
C SER A 278 -18.37 -14.15 -0.51
N HIS A 279 -18.41 -12.82 -0.60
CA HIS A 279 -19.49 -12.07 -1.24
C HIS A 279 -19.60 -12.38 -2.73
N ASP A 280 -18.47 -12.38 -3.43
CA ASP A 280 -18.37 -12.70 -4.84
C ASP A 280 -17.00 -13.33 -5.13
N LYS A 281 -16.90 -14.65 -4.97
CA LYS A 281 -15.63 -15.38 -5.07
C LYS A 281 -14.98 -15.28 -6.45
N ASP A 282 -15.80 -15.22 -7.49
CA ASP A 282 -15.37 -15.23 -8.89
C ASP A 282 -15.13 -13.81 -9.42
N GLY A 283 -15.93 -12.84 -8.97
CA GLY A 283 -15.77 -11.43 -9.34
C GLY A 283 -14.72 -10.68 -8.52
N THR A 284 -14.36 -11.19 -7.34
CA THR A 284 -13.32 -10.56 -6.49
C THR A 284 -11.93 -10.91 -7.00
N ILE A 285 -11.11 -9.87 -7.17
CA ILE A 285 -9.66 -9.96 -7.24
C ILE A 285 -9.13 -9.06 -6.14
N LEU A 286 -8.39 -9.62 -5.19
CA LEU A 286 -7.92 -8.90 -4.00
C LEU A 286 -6.48 -9.29 -3.69
N ASN A 287 -5.54 -8.61 -4.32
CA ASN A 287 -4.12 -8.71 -3.99
C ASN A 287 -3.71 -7.44 -3.25
N PHE A 288 -3.13 -7.54 -2.05
CA PHE A 288 -2.72 -6.32 -1.33
C PHE A 288 -1.46 -6.51 -0.49
N LEU A 289 -0.86 -5.37 -0.16
CA LEU A 289 0.19 -5.21 0.83
C LEU A 289 -0.34 -4.32 1.96
N LEU A 290 -0.17 -4.74 3.21
CA LEU A 290 -0.59 -4.02 4.41
C LEU A 290 0.59 -3.93 5.39
N GLY A 291 1.24 -2.78 5.45
CA GLY A 291 2.28 -2.49 6.42
C GLY A 291 1.69 -2.11 7.78
N CYS A 292 2.27 -2.64 8.85
CA CYS A 292 2.01 -2.29 10.23
C CYS A 292 3.35 -1.89 10.85
N GLY A 293 3.73 -0.61 10.74
CA GLY A 293 5.04 -0.13 11.21
C GLY A 293 6.23 -0.60 10.35
N GLU A 294 7.42 -0.31 10.84
CA GLU A 294 8.67 -0.51 10.08
C GLU A 294 9.15 -1.96 10.00
N HIS A 295 8.60 -2.85 10.84
CA HIS A 295 9.07 -4.23 10.95
C HIS A 295 8.12 -5.26 10.35
N VAL A 296 6.80 -4.99 10.33
CA VAL A 296 5.77 -5.97 9.97
C VAL A 296 5.03 -5.56 8.69
N GLN A 297 4.94 -6.47 7.73
CA GLN A 297 4.15 -6.30 6.51
C GLN A 297 3.33 -7.57 6.23
N PHE A 298 2.02 -7.43 6.08
CA PHE A 298 1.16 -8.49 5.56
C PHE A 298 1.05 -8.39 4.05
N ALA A 299 1.00 -9.52 3.37
CA ALA A 299 0.65 -9.62 1.97
C ALA A 299 -0.44 -10.68 1.78
N TYR A 300 -1.41 -10.41 0.92
CA TYR A 300 -2.52 -11.32 0.66
C TYR A 300 -2.77 -11.43 -0.84
N SER A 301 -3.19 -12.62 -1.25
CA SER A 301 -3.53 -12.92 -2.64
C SER A 301 -4.86 -13.64 -2.76
N TRP A 302 -5.85 -12.99 -3.37
CA TRP A 302 -7.01 -13.63 -3.97
C TRP A 302 -6.96 -13.38 -5.48
N PRO A 303 -6.22 -14.22 -6.22
CA PRO A 303 -5.87 -13.93 -7.59
C PRO A 303 -7.03 -14.21 -8.54
N GLY A 304 -6.95 -13.70 -9.77
CA GLY A 304 -7.96 -13.97 -10.78
C GLY A 304 -7.71 -13.26 -12.09
N SER A 305 -8.60 -13.49 -13.04
CA SER A 305 -8.61 -12.82 -14.34
C SER A 305 -9.94 -12.11 -14.53
N ARG A 306 -9.91 -10.89 -15.08
CA ARG A 306 -11.15 -10.16 -15.39
C ARG A 306 -11.95 -10.92 -16.46
N PRO A 307 -13.30 -10.87 -16.45
CA PRO A 307 -14.11 -11.47 -17.51
C PRO A 307 -13.66 -11.01 -18.90
N GLY A 308 -13.30 -11.95 -19.77
CA GLY A 308 -12.80 -11.68 -21.11
C GLY A 308 -11.31 -11.32 -21.21
N SER A 309 -10.55 -11.39 -20.12
CA SER A 309 -9.10 -11.20 -20.09
C SER A 309 -8.37 -12.53 -19.90
N ASN A 310 -7.29 -12.75 -20.65
CA ASN A 310 -6.37 -13.87 -20.46
C ASN A 310 -5.23 -13.54 -19.48
N VAL A 311 -5.28 -12.36 -18.85
CA VAL A 311 -4.23 -11.89 -17.94
C VAL A 311 -4.55 -12.30 -16.51
N TRP A 312 -3.66 -13.08 -15.93
CA TRP A 312 -3.73 -13.53 -14.54
C TRP A 312 -3.19 -12.47 -13.58
N ASN A 313 -3.98 -12.11 -12.56
CA ASN A 313 -3.59 -11.20 -11.48
C ASN A 313 -3.11 -11.98 -10.25
N GLY A 314 -1.84 -12.36 -10.25
CA GLY A 314 -1.20 -13.05 -9.13
C GLY A 314 -0.42 -12.11 -8.21
N LEU A 315 0.08 -12.68 -7.12
CA LEU A 315 1.09 -12.06 -6.27
C LEU A 315 2.20 -13.10 -6.04
N HIS A 316 3.44 -12.63 -6.02
CA HIS A 316 4.61 -13.48 -5.88
C HIS A 316 5.52 -12.91 -4.81
N TYR A 317 6.32 -13.75 -4.16
CA TYR A 317 7.41 -13.30 -3.31
C TYR A 317 8.68 -14.10 -3.56
N LEU A 318 9.80 -13.54 -3.14
CA LEU A 318 11.04 -14.27 -2.92
C LEU A 318 11.70 -13.76 -1.64
N VAL A 319 12.65 -14.54 -1.12
CA VAL A 319 13.49 -14.15 0.00
C VAL A 319 14.94 -14.22 -0.46
N ARG A 320 15.66 -13.12 -0.33
CA ARG A 320 17.12 -13.07 -0.52
C ARG A 320 17.79 -13.20 0.83
N GLU A 321 18.68 -14.17 0.96
CA GLU A 321 19.48 -14.43 2.15
C GLU A 321 20.87 -14.97 1.76
N PRO A 322 21.88 -14.88 2.64
CA PRO A 322 23.21 -15.36 2.35
C PRO A 322 23.27 -16.88 2.11
N PRO A 323 24.16 -17.36 1.21
CA PRO A 323 25.01 -16.58 0.32
C PRO A 323 24.20 -15.95 -0.82
N PHE A 324 24.40 -14.66 -1.06
CA PHE A 324 23.59 -13.94 -2.04
C PHE A 324 24.01 -14.30 -3.46
N LYS A 325 23.03 -14.30 -4.37
CA LYS A 325 23.31 -14.44 -5.81
C LYS A 325 23.21 -13.06 -6.46
N SER A 326 23.91 -12.86 -7.57
CA SER A 326 23.67 -11.69 -8.42
C SER A 326 22.24 -11.73 -8.96
N ALA A 327 21.51 -10.61 -8.95
CA ALA A 327 20.19 -10.51 -9.56
C ALA A 327 20.20 -9.54 -10.75
N SER A 328 19.46 -9.90 -11.80
CA SER A 328 19.27 -9.08 -12.99
C SER A 328 17.80 -8.71 -13.13
N LEU A 329 17.51 -7.41 -13.25
CA LEU A 329 16.14 -6.95 -13.46
C LEU A 329 15.61 -7.36 -14.84
N THR A 330 14.31 -7.62 -14.93
CA THR A 330 13.61 -7.95 -16.17
C THR A 330 13.33 -6.73 -17.04
N ASP A 331 13.05 -5.58 -16.41
CA ASP A 331 12.53 -4.38 -17.09
C ASP A 331 13.59 -3.36 -17.50
N CYS A 332 14.85 -3.55 -17.11
CA CYS A 332 15.96 -2.70 -17.54
C CYS A 332 17.29 -3.47 -17.47
N ASP A 333 18.26 -3.07 -18.31
CA ASP A 333 19.63 -3.64 -18.34
C ASP A 333 20.45 -3.19 -17.11
N TYR A 334 19.96 -3.51 -15.91
CA TYR A 334 20.56 -3.17 -14.64
C TYR A 334 20.59 -4.41 -13.75
N GLY A 335 21.80 -4.86 -13.40
CA GLY A 335 22.04 -5.97 -12.48
C GLY A 335 22.80 -5.51 -11.25
N VAL A 336 22.51 -6.13 -10.10
CA VAL A 336 23.23 -5.87 -8.85
C VAL A 336 23.81 -7.18 -8.32
N ASP A 337 25.07 -7.10 -7.94
CA ASP A 337 25.78 -8.15 -7.22
C ASP A 337 25.63 -7.90 -5.72
N PHE A 338 24.70 -8.63 -5.09
CA PHE A 338 24.34 -8.42 -3.68
C PHE A 338 25.44 -8.85 -2.72
N ASP A 339 26.29 -9.82 -3.07
CA ASP A 339 27.40 -10.31 -2.22
C ASP A 339 28.37 -9.19 -1.79
N LYS A 340 28.46 -8.10 -2.56
CA LYS A 340 29.31 -6.95 -2.26
C LYS A 340 28.65 -5.88 -1.38
N LEU A 341 27.35 -5.99 -1.16
CA LEU A 341 26.51 -4.98 -0.52
C LEU A 341 25.84 -5.48 0.76
N THR A 342 25.96 -6.77 1.05
CA THR A 342 25.24 -7.43 2.13
C THR A 342 26.15 -8.08 3.17
N ASN A 343 25.62 -8.35 4.36
CA ASN A 343 26.28 -9.10 5.44
C ASN A 343 25.55 -10.42 5.74
N GLU A 344 26.11 -11.23 6.64
CA GLU A 344 25.58 -12.57 7.01
C GLU A 344 24.20 -12.55 7.68
N ASN A 345 23.74 -11.40 8.16
CA ASN A 345 22.42 -11.24 8.77
C ASN A 345 21.39 -10.60 7.82
N ASP A 346 21.82 -10.16 6.63
CA ASP A 346 20.90 -9.51 5.71
C ASP A 346 19.89 -10.52 5.21
N ARG A 347 18.63 -10.11 5.20
CA ARG A 347 17.55 -10.88 4.60
C ARG A 347 16.51 -9.91 4.09
N VAL A 348 16.04 -10.16 2.87
CA VAL A 348 15.12 -9.27 2.18
C VAL A 348 14.03 -10.09 1.52
N ALA A 349 12.82 -10.00 2.04
CA ALA A 349 11.64 -10.45 1.33
C ALA A 349 11.27 -9.39 0.30
N VAL A 350 11.03 -9.81 -0.94
CA VAL A 350 10.51 -8.95 -2.02
C VAL A 350 9.19 -9.55 -2.47
N ILE A 351 8.13 -8.73 -2.52
CA ILE A 351 6.78 -9.13 -2.94
C ILE A 351 6.41 -8.32 -4.17
N ALA A 352 5.92 -8.96 -5.24
CA ALA A 352 5.56 -8.28 -6.47
C ALA A 352 4.41 -8.97 -7.22
N THR A 353 3.60 -8.20 -7.94
CA THR A 353 2.54 -8.75 -8.82
C THR A 353 3.13 -9.62 -9.94
N LYS A 354 4.22 -9.15 -10.57
CA LYS A 354 4.99 -9.90 -11.56
C LYS A 354 6.44 -9.97 -11.11
N PRO A 355 7.10 -11.15 -11.18
CA PRO A 355 8.52 -11.30 -10.92
C PRO A 355 9.38 -10.18 -11.54
N LEU A 356 10.32 -9.65 -10.75
CA LEU A 356 11.21 -8.55 -11.19
C LEU A 356 12.53 -9.05 -11.79
N THR A 357 12.82 -10.33 -11.68
CA THR A 357 14.12 -10.92 -12.03
C THR A 357 13.93 -12.25 -12.76
N LEU A 358 14.87 -12.59 -13.64
CA LEU A 358 14.81 -13.82 -14.46
C LEU A 358 15.53 -15.01 -13.84
N ASN A 359 16.39 -14.77 -12.86
CA ASN A 359 17.36 -15.72 -12.34
C ASN A 359 17.20 -16.00 -10.84
N GLU A 360 15.98 -15.79 -10.33
CA GLU A 360 15.60 -16.06 -8.94
C GLU A 360 14.29 -16.86 -8.91
N ASP A 361 14.14 -17.67 -7.87
CA ASP A 361 12.98 -18.54 -7.68
C ASP A 361 11.86 -17.76 -6.97
N TRP A 362 10.96 -17.17 -7.76
CA TRP A 362 9.76 -16.51 -7.24
C TRP A 362 8.68 -17.54 -6.92
N ILE A 363 8.09 -17.42 -5.73
CA ILE A 363 6.99 -18.25 -5.24
C ILE A 363 5.70 -17.47 -5.46
N GLU A 364 4.77 -18.04 -6.21
CA GLU A 364 3.42 -17.49 -6.35
C GLU A 364 2.60 -17.80 -5.09
N PHE A 365 1.81 -16.83 -4.62
CA PHE A 365 0.89 -17.02 -3.50
C PHE A 365 -0.27 -17.93 -3.91
N GLU A 366 -0.73 -18.75 -2.96
CA GLU A 366 -1.97 -19.51 -3.13
C GLU A 366 -3.20 -18.60 -3.03
N ARG A 367 -4.32 -19.02 -3.63
CA ARG A 367 -5.59 -18.28 -3.50
C ARG A 367 -6.06 -18.29 -2.04
N GLY A 368 -6.29 -17.10 -1.49
CA GLY A 368 -6.68 -16.90 -0.10
C GLY A 368 -5.51 -16.90 0.88
N GLN A 369 -4.27 -16.93 0.39
CA GLN A 369 -3.11 -16.95 1.27
C GLN A 369 -2.81 -15.55 1.81
N LEU A 370 -2.85 -15.41 3.13
CA LEU A 370 -2.21 -14.33 3.87
C LEU A 370 -0.79 -14.77 4.23
N ILE A 371 0.18 -13.86 4.22
CA ILE A 371 1.53 -14.09 4.73
C ILE A 371 1.93 -12.85 5.55
N LEU A 372 2.49 -13.07 6.73
CA LEU A 372 3.13 -12.03 7.53
C LEU A 372 4.63 -12.05 7.27
N PHE A 373 5.21 -10.91 6.92
CA PHE A 373 6.65 -10.74 6.77
C PHE A 373 7.21 -9.92 7.94
N GLU A 374 8.24 -10.46 8.59
CA GLU A 374 9.00 -9.80 9.65
C GLU A 374 10.48 -10.11 9.46
N ALA A 375 11.35 -9.09 9.50
CA ALA A 375 12.77 -9.21 9.22
C ALA A 375 13.10 -10.01 7.93
N GLY A 376 12.27 -9.89 6.90
CA GLY A 376 12.38 -10.65 5.64
C GLY A 376 12.01 -12.13 5.72
N ILE A 377 11.46 -12.62 6.84
CA ILE A 377 10.97 -13.99 7.03
C ILE A 377 9.47 -14.04 6.69
N PRO A 378 9.02 -14.95 5.81
CA PRO A 378 7.60 -15.23 5.62
C PRO A 378 7.06 -16.17 6.72
N HIS A 379 6.04 -15.72 7.42
CA HIS A 379 5.24 -16.49 8.37
C HIS A 379 3.88 -16.80 7.74
N LEU A 380 3.64 -18.07 7.45
CA LEU A 380 2.53 -18.56 6.63
C LEU A 380 1.28 -18.94 7.44
N THR A 381 1.40 -18.99 8.76
CA THR A 381 0.32 -19.35 9.66
C THR A 381 0.26 -18.42 10.87
N PRO A 382 -0.92 -18.25 11.51
CA PRO A 382 -1.01 -17.46 12.75
C PRO A 382 -0.03 -17.91 13.83
N ALA A 383 0.20 -19.22 13.95
CA ALA A 383 1.09 -19.77 14.98
C ALA A 383 2.57 -19.42 14.77
N GLU A 384 3.00 -19.21 13.52
CA GLU A 384 4.36 -18.75 13.23
C GLU A 384 4.59 -17.31 13.68
N GLY A 385 3.53 -16.50 13.81
CA GLY A 385 3.61 -15.15 14.36
C GLY A 385 4.05 -15.07 15.83
N PHE A 386 4.08 -16.19 16.57
CA PHE A 386 4.62 -16.19 17.94
C PHE A 386 6.12 -15.98 17.99
N GLU A 387 6.86 -16.36 16.95
CA GLU A 387 8.31 -16.16 16.90
C GLU A 387 8.68 -14.67 16.93
N PRO A 388 8.21 -13.82 15.99
CA PRO A 388 8.46 -12.39 16.03
C PRO A 388 7.83 -11.69 17.25
N GLU A 389 6.70 -12.19 17.75
CA GLU A 389 6.07 -11.69 18.99
C GLU A 389 6.98 -11.90 20.22
N LEU A 390 7.65 -13.05 20.32
CA LEU A 390 8.49 -13.38 21.47
C LEU A 390 9.91 -12.83 21.37
N SER A 391 10.45 -12.68 20.15
CA SER A 391 11.73 -12.02 19.91
C SER A 391 11.64 -10.49 20.01
N GLY A 392 10.44 -9.94 19.83
CA GLY A 392 10.17 -8.51 19.86
C GLY A 392 10.24 -7.90 18.46
N HIS A 393 9.11 -7.90 17.77
CA HIS A 393 8.92 -7.34 16.41
C HIS A 393 9.01 -5.80 16.32
N GLY A 394 9.52 -5.11 17.34
CA GLY A 394 9.74 -3.65 17.32
C GLY A 394 8.49 -2.76 17.19
N LEU A 395 7.27 -3.30 17.27
CA LEU A 395 6.03 -2.49 17.26
C LEU A 395 5.73 -1.97 18.67
N ASP A 396 6.69 -1.25 19.23
CA ASP A 396 6.55 -0.61 20.52
C ASP A 396 5.92 0.77 20.32
N SER A 397 4.95 1.16 21.14
CA SER A 397 4.43 2.53 21.18
C SER A 397 4.42 3.03 22.61
N ALA A 398 4.91 4.25 22.85
CA ALA A 398 4.81 4.88 24.17
C ALA A 398 3.34 5.07 24.61
N CYS A 399 2.42 5.04 23.64
CA CYS A 399 0.99 5.17 23.84
C CYS A 399 0.26 3.81 23.86
N LEU A 400 0.93 2.70 23.51
CA LEU A 400 0.33 1.37 23.56
C LEU A 400 0.75 0.61 24.81
N PRO A 401 -0.20 -0.05 25.50
CA PRO A 401 0.16 -1.11 26.41
C PRO A 401 0.79 -2.24 25.59
N GLN A 402 1.96 -2.71 26.03
CA GLN A 402 2.54 -3.97 25.56
C GLN A 402 1.49 -5.09 25.67
N VAL A 403 1.53 -6.06 24.75
CA VAL A 403 0.64 -7.22 24.83
C VAL A 403 0.78 -7.82 26.21
N ASN A 404 -0.34 -7.88 26.94
CA ASN A 404 -0.33 -8.38 28.31
C ASN A 404 0.16 -9.84 28.28
N ALA A 405 1.19 -10.16 29.06
CA ALA A 405 1.75 -11.52 29.14
C ALA A 405 0.68 -12.60 29.36
N LYS A 406 -0.39 -12.28 30.10
CA LYS A 406 -1.54 -13.19 30.29
C LYS A 406 -2.30 -13.44 28.98
N LYS A 407 -2.55 -12.39 28.19
CA LYS A 407 -3.23 -12.49 26.89
C LYS A 407 -2.37 -13.27 25.90
N LEU A 408 -1.06 -13.02 25.89
CA LEU A 408 -0.12 -13.81 25.08
C LEU A 408 -0.14 -15.29 25.47
N GLU A 409 -0.15 -15.61 26.78
CA GLU A 409 -0.29 -17.01 27.23
C GLU A 409 -1.63 -17.65 26.83
N GLU A 410 -2.73 -16.89 26.85
CA GLU A 410 -4.04 -17.34 26.38
C GLU A 410 -4.01 -17.67 24.88
N ASP A 411 -3.41 -16.78 24.07
CA ASP A 411 -3.20 -17.02 22.64
C ASP A 411 -2.33 -18.26 22.41
N MET A 412 -1.18 -18.39 23.10
CA MET A 412 -0.30 -19.56 22.98
C MET A 412 -1.03 -20.88 23.29
N ARG A 413 -1.90 -20.89 24.30
CA ARG A 413 -2.72 -22.06 24.64
C ARG A 413 -3.74 -22.37 23.54
N ARG A 414 -4.36 -21.35 22.94
CA ARG A 414 -5.29 -21.49 21.81
C ARG A 414 -4.62 -22.20 20.63
N TYR A 415 -3.39 -21.83 20.30
CA TYR A 415 -2.62 -22.44 19.20
C TYR A 415 -1.80 -23.68 19.61
N LYS A 416 -1.91 -24.16 20.86
CA LYS A 416 -1.14 -25.31 21.41
C LYS A 416 0.37 -25.13 21.35
N VAL A 417 0.86 -23.89 21.39
CA VAL A 417 2.27 -23.52 21.36
C VAL A 417 2.81 -23.44 22.81
N LYS A 418 3.93 -24.10 23.10
CA LYS A 418 4.61 -24.01 24.40
C LYS A 418 5.77 -23.02 24.35
N ARG A 419 5.91 -22.20 25.39
CA ARG A 419 7.02 -21.23 25.53
C ARG A 419 8.42 -21.87 25.45
N SER A 420 8.55 -23.14 25.86
CA SER A 420 9.80 -23.90 25.73
C SER A 420 10.26 -24.11 24.30
N PHE A 421 9.38 -24.01 23.29
CA PHE A 421 9.77 -24.16 21.88
C PHE A 421 10.65 -23.00 21.40
N PHE A 422 10.52 -21.81 21.97
CA PHE A 422 11.30 -20.63 21.60
C PHE A 422 12.47 -20.33 22.56
N ALA A 423 12.43 -20.88 23.78
CA ALA A 423 13.48 -20.70 24.78
C ALA A 423 14.83 -21.36 24.41
N ALA A 424 14.88 -22.15 23.33
CA ALA A 424 16.10 -22.78 22.84
C ALA A 424 16.95 -21.88 21.91
N GLY A 425 16.46 -20.70 21.50
CA GLY A 425 17.14 -19.79 20.57
C GLY A 425 17.72 -18.52 21.17
N ALA A 426 17.36 -18.14 22.40
CA ALA A 426 17.77 -16.86 23.02
C ALA A 426 19.13 -16.90 23.73
N GLY A 427 20.07 -17.70 23.22
CA GLY A 427 21.37 -17.92 23.85
C GLY A 427 22.50 -18.00 22.85
N ILE A 428 22.76 -16.91 22.11
CA ILE A 428 24.06 -16.59 21.50
C ILE A 428 24.29 -15.08 21.60
#